data_AF-A0A0J9ELX6-F1
#
_entry.id   AF-A0A0J9ELX6-F1
#
_cell.length_a   1.000
_cell.length_b   1.000
_cell.length_c   1.000
_cell.angle_alpha   90.00
_cell.angle_beta   90.00
_cell.angle_gamma   90.00
#
_symmetry.space_group_name_H-M   'P 1'
#
loop_
_entity.id
_entity.type
_entity.pdbx_description
1 polymer ?
#
loop_
_entity_poly.entity_id
_entity_poly.type
_entity_poly.pdbx_seq_one_letter_code
_entity_poly.pdbx_strand_id
1 'polypeptide(L)'
;SLHEICFYQKSENLIFLKIIFTHLVCEIDEKNHQFQYSILDTIQVTAEFTLITLFKYNIKIITYYSHITLTVRDIQLIINIVKTLK
;
A
#
# COMPACT_ATOMS: atom_id res chain seq x y z
N SER A 1 13.10 9.79 -5.02
CA SER A 1 13.74 10.45 -6.19
C SER A 1 13.01 10.06 -7.47
N LEU A 2 13.08 10.85 -8.57
CA LEU A 2 12.48 10.50 -9.86
C LEU A 2 13.03 9.16 -10.41
N HIS A 3 14.31 8.87 -10.18
CA HIS A 3 14.94 7.62 -10.60
C HIS A 3 14.26 6.38 -9.98
N GLU A 4 14.01 6.41 -8.67
CA GLU A 4 13.34 5.31 -7.97
C GLU A 4 11.91 5.11 -8.47
N ILE A 5 11.17 6.20 -8.71
CA ILE A 5 9.80 6.13 -9.25
C ILE A 5 9.82 5.43 -10.62
N CYS A 6 10.70 5.84 -11.52
CA CYS A 6 10.84 5.22 -12.84
C CYS A 6 11.25 3.74 -12.75
N PHE A 7 12.10 3.39 -11.78
CA PHE A 7 12.55 2.03 -11.55
C PHE A 7 11.38 1.14 -11.08
N TYR A 8 10.67 1.53 -10.02
CA TYR A 8 9.57 0.74 -9.47
C TYR A 8 8.34 0.69 -10.38
N GLN A 9 8.06 1.75 -11.15
CA GLN A 9 6.96 1.72 -12.12
C GLN A 9 7.18 0.78 -13.31
N LYS A 10 8.45 0.47 -13.63
CA LYS A 10 8.80 -0.51 -14.68
C LYS A 10 8.88 -1.94 -14.14
N SER A 11 8.90 -2.12 -12.83
CA SER A 11 9.01 -3.43 -12.20
C SER A 11 7.63 -3.99 -11.88
N GLU A 12 7.44 -5.28 -12.14
CA GLU A 12 6.24 -6.03 -11.71
C GLU A 12 6.47 -6.78 -10.39
N ASN A 13 7.65 -6.62 -9.78
CA ASN A 13 7.98 -7.30 -8.53
C ASN A 13 7.23 -6.67 -7.35
N LEU A 14 6.83 -7.52 -6.41
CA LEU A 14 6.34 -7.07 -5.11
C LEU A 14 7.44 -6.29 -4.37
N ILE A 15 7.04 -5.21 -3.73
CA ILE A 15 7.90 -4.28 -3.02
C ILE A 15 8.28 -4.84 -1.65
N PHE A 16 7.35 -5.51 -0.95
CA PHE A 16 7.62 -6.05 0.38
C PHE A 16 8.33 -7.39 0.32
N LEU A 17 9.25 -7.60 1.27
CA LEU A 17 9.88 -8.91 1.46
C LEU A 17 8.85 -9.90 2.00
N LYS A 18 8.65 -11.02 1.29
CA LYS A 18 7.65 -12.04 1.63
C LYS A 18 7.72 -12.54 3.08
N ILE A 19 8.92 -12.71 3.63
CA ILE A 19 9.14 -13.22 4.99
C ILE A 19 8.58 -12.23 6.02
N ILE A 20 8.90 -10.94 5.87
CA ILE A 20 8.45 -9.89 6.78
C ILE A 20 6.93 -9.73 6.66
N PHE A 21 6.40 -9.73 5.43
CA PHE A 21 4.97 -9.60 5.22
C PHE A 21 4.18 -10.78 5.79
N THR A 22 4.67 -12.01 5.60
CA THR A 22 4.06 -13.21 6.21
C THR A 22 4.05 -13.11 7.73
N HIS A 23 5.15 -12.68 8.35
CA HIS A 23 5.22 -12.50 9.79
C HIS A 23 4.17 -11.50 10.28
N LEU A 24 4.04 -10.35 9.60
CA LEU A 24 3.02 -9.35 9.92
C LEU A 24 1.59 -9.92 9.81
N VAL A 25 1.28 -10.71 8.78
CA VAL A 25 -0.05 -11.33 8.64
C VAL A 25 -0.33 -12.28 9.80
N CYS A 26 0.65 -13.10 10.20
CA CYS A 26 0.51 -14.00 11.34
C CYS A 26 0.41 -13.26 12.67
N GLU A 27 1.07 -12.11 12.84
CA GLU A 27 0.94 -11.28 14.05
C GLU A 27 -0.44 -10.63 14.16
N ILE A 28 -1.02 -10.21 13.02
CA ILE A 28 -2.37 -9.62 12.97
C ILE A 28 -3.44 -10.69 13.19
N ASP A 29 -3.24 -11.89 12.65
CA ASP A 29 -4.13 -13.03 12.88
C ASP A 29 -3.85 -13.63 14.27
N GLU A 30 -4.40 -13.01 15.31
CA GLU A 30 -4.24 -13.38 16.73
C GLU A 30 -4.54 -14.86 17.03
N LYS A 31 -5.36 -15.48 16.18
CA LYS A 31 -5.59 -16.91 16.19
C LYS A 31 -4.53 -17.51 15.28
N ASN A 32 -3.62 -18.31 15.81
CA ASN A 32 -2.55 -19.03 15.09
C ASN A 32 -3.07 -19.94 13.95
N HIS A 33 -3.75 -19.41 12.95
CA HIS A 33 -4.24 -20.16 11.81
C HIS A 33 -3.05 -20.44 10.89
N GLN A 34 -3.04 -21.64 10.36
CA GLN A 34 -2.08 -22.00 9.31
C GLN A 34 -2.63 -21.50 7.98
N PHE A 35 -2.00 -20.46 7.44
CA PHE A 35 -2.31 -19.99 6.09
C PHE A 35 -1.65 -20.89 5.05
N GLN A 36 -2.37 -21.15 3.96
CA GLN A 36 -1.74 -21.69 2.75
C GLN A 36 -0.84 -20.63 2.13
N TYR A 37 0.27 -21.05 1.53
CA TYR A 37 1.22 -20.15 0.87
C TYR A 37 0.55 -19.29 -0.23
N SER A 38 -0.35 -19.87 -1.02
CA SER A 38 -1.11 -19.15 -2.05
C SER A 38 -2.02 -18.05 -1.49
N ILE A 39 -2.55 -18.24 -0.27
CA ILE A 39 -3.37 -17.24 0.42
C ILE A 39 -2.47 -16.06 0.85
N LEU A 40 -1.31 -16.33 1.43
CA LEU A 40 -0.35 -15.29 1.82
C LEU A 40 0.11 -14.45 0.62
N ASP A 41 0.43 -15.10 -0.51
CA ASP A 41 0.77 -14.40 -1.75
C ASP A 41 -0.37 -13.51 -2.24
N THR A 42 -1.61 -14.00 -2.19
CA THR A 42 -2.81 -13.23 -2.59
C THR A 42 -3.03 -12.02 -1.68
N ILE A 43 -2.86 -12.19 -0.36
CA ILE A 43 -2.97 -11.10 0.62
C ILE A 43 -1.89 -10.04 0.32
N GLN A 44 -0.65 -10.46 0.07
CA GLN A 44 0.44 -9.52 -0.23
C GLN A 44 0.17 -8.73 -1.52
N VAL A 45 -0.19 -9.41 -2.62
CA VAL A 45 -0.54 -8.77 -3.89
C VAL A 45 -1.66 -7.75 -3.69
N THR A 46 -2.71 -8.12 -2.95
CA THR A 46 -3.87 -7.26 -2.69
C THR A 46 -3.49 -6.05 -1.82
N ALA A 47 -2.66 -6.24 -0.79
CA ALA A 47 -2.22 -5.18 0.09
C ALA A 47 -1.35 -4.15 -0.65
N GLU A 48 -0.36 -4.61 -1.41
CA GLU A 48 0.49 -3.71 -2.19
C GLU A 48 -0.28 -2.96 -3.28
N PHE A 49 -1.18 -3.63 -3.98
CA PHE A 49 -2.06 -2.98 -4.96
C PHE A 49 -2.92 -1.88 -4.32
N THR A 50 -3.47 -2.16 -3.13
CA THR A 50 -4.27 -1.20 -2.37
C THR A 50 -3.43 0.01 -1.96
N LEU A 51 -2.21 -0.20 -1.47
CA LEU A 51 -1.29 0.87 -1.09
C LEU A 51 -0.85 1.71 -2.29
N ILE A 52 -0.46 1.09 -3.41
CA ILE A 52 -0.10 1.79 -4.64
C ILE A 52 -1.26 2.68 -5.12
N THR A 53 -2.49 2.15 -5.07
CA THR A 53 -3.69 2.91 -5.42
C THR A 53 -3.88 4.09 -4.48
N LEU A 54 -3.75 3.88 -3.16
CA LEU A 54 -3.82 4.94 -2.16
C LEU A 54 -2.78 6.03 -2.42
N PHE A 55 -1.51 5.68 -2.67
CA PHE A 55 -0.45 6.64 -2.96
C PHE A 55 -0.71 7.43 -4.24
N LYS A 56 -1.26 6.79 -5.28
CA LYS A 56 -1.65 7.48 -6.53
C LYS A 56 -2.67 8.59 -6.29
N TYR A 57 -3.68 8.36 -5.44
CA TYR A 57 -4.63 9.41 -5.08
C TYR A 57 -4.00 10.50 -4.22
N ASN A 58 -3.12 10.13 -3.29
CA ASN A 58 -2.38 11.07 -2.45
C ASN A 58 -1.54 12.04 -3.28
N ILE A 59 -0.81 11.54 -4.28
CA ILE A 59 -0.03 12.37 -5.20
C ILE A 59 -0.91 13.38 -5.96
N LYS A 60 -2.11 12.97 -6.38
CA LYS A 60 -3.06 13.89 -7.04
C LYS A 60 -3.51 15.02 -6.12
N ILE A 61 -3.77 14.72 -4.85
CA ILE A 61 -4.22 15.72 -3.87
C ILE A 61 -3.10 16.71 -3.52
N ILE A 62 -1.88 16.23 -3.26
CA ILE A 62 -0.78 17.16 -2.96
C ILE A 62 -0.47 18.04 -4.18
N THR A 63 -0.57 17.49 -5.40
CA THR A 63 -0.43 18.27 -6.64
C THR A 63 -1.52 19.34 -6.76
N TYR A 64 -2.77 19.00 -6.40
CA TYR A 64 -3.88 19.96 -6.36
C TYR A 64 -3.61 21.12 -5.39
N TYR A 65 -3.03 20.84 -4.22
CA TYR A 65 -2.63 21.85 -3.23
C TYR A 65 -1.25 22.49 -3.49
N SER A 66 -0.61 22.23 -4.64
CA SER A 66 0.74 22.73 -4.98
C SER A 66 1.83 22.33 -3.97
N HIS A 67 1.66 21.19 -3.31
CA HIS A 67 2.65 20.59 -2.42
C HIS A 67 3.42 19.47 -3.12
N ILE A 68 4.69 19.31 -2.73
CA ILE A 68 5.60 18.27 -3.26
C ILE A 68 5.79 17.13 -2.25
N THR A 69 5.53 17.39 -0.97
CA THR A 69 5.71 16.43 0.13
C THR A 69 4.36 15.88 0.57
N LEU A 70 4.28 14.55 0.63
CA LEU A 70 3.12 13.87 1.20
C LEU A 70 3.18 13.89 2.73
N THR A 71 2.07 14.26 3.37
CA THR A 71 1.94 14.28 4.83
C THR A 71 0.90 13.29 5.33
N VAL A 72 0.94 12.97 6.63
CA VAL A 72 -0.08 12.13 7.29
C VAL A 72 -1.49 12.73 7.15
N ARG A 73 -1.60 14.07 7.10
CA ARG A 73 -2.89 14.76 6.91
C ARG A 73 -3.53 14.43 5.56
N ASP A 74 -2.72 14.35 4.50
CA ASP A 74 -3.21 14.02 3.15
C ASP A 74 -3.74 12.58 3.09
N ILE A 75 -3.03 11.66 3.75
CA ILE A 75 -3.44 10.25 3.88
C ILE A 75 -4.78 10.16 4.62
N GLN A 76 -4.90 10.88 5.76
CA GLN A 76 -6.13 10.92 6.55
C GLN A 76 -7.31 11.44 5.71
N LEU A 77 -7.10 12.49 4.92
CA LEU A 77 -8.11 13.07 4.05
C LEU A 77 -8.62 12.04 3.03
N ILE A 78 -7.73 11.29 2.38
CA ILE A 78 -8.14 10.28 1.39
C ILE A 78 -8.90 9.14 2.02
N ILE A 79 -8.41 8.62 3.15
CA ILE A 79 -9.12 7.56 3.87
C ILE A 79 -10.53 8.01 4.23
N ASN A 80 -10.71 9.26 4.65
CA ASN A 80 -12.03 9.82 4.96
C ASN A 80 -12.91 9.95 3.70
N ILE A 81 -12.36 10.41 2.56
CA ILE A 81 -13.11 10.46 1.29
C ILE A 81 -13.55 9.06 0.86
N VAL A 82 -12.64 8.08 0.88
CA VAL A 82 -12.93 6.68 0.51
C VAL A 82 -13.98 6.06 1.41
N LYS A 83 -13.94 6.35 2.73
CA LYS A 83 -14.97 5.89 3.67
C LYS A 83 -16.35 6.46 3.38
N THR A 84 -16.44 7.74 2.98
CA THR A 84 -17.73 8.41 2.69
C THR A 84 -18.35 7.97 1.37
N LEU A 85 -17.53 7.50 0.42
CA LEU A 85 -18.01 6.99 -0.87
C LEU A 85 -18.57 5.56 -0.81
N LYS A 86 -18.43 4.88 0.33
CA LYS A 86 -18.85 3.50 0.56
C LYS A 86 -20.12 3.45 1.40
#